data_AF-C1DGH2-F1
#
_entry.id   AF-C1DGH2-F1
#
_cell.length_a   1.000
_cell.length_b   1.000
_cell.length_c   1.000
_cell.angle_alpha   90.00
_cell.angle_beta   90.00
_cell.angle_gamma   90.00
#
_symmetry.space_group_name_H-M   'P 1'
#
loop_
_entity.id
_entity.type
_entity.pdbx_description
1 polymer ?
#
loop_
_entity_poly.entity_id
_entity_poly.type
_entity_poly.pdbx_seq_one_letter_code
_entity_poly.pdbx_strand_id
1 'polypeptide(L)'
;MGKRAAEYFHRQWRHYEDCHHDRTNLALHMLALPLFGVACLVLVGALVQRDLLALVLGGLGLAAALALIAQGHRFESGSDPRHPENSLPHLLVEQFLTFPWFVLSGAWRRAWKACQRKRE
;
A
#
# COMPACT_ATOMS: atom_id res chain seq x y z
N MET A 1 -18.30 5.25 18.14
CA MET A 1 -17.09 5.46 17.32
C MET A 1 -17.03 4.60 16.06
N GLY A 2 -17.68 3.42 15.98
CA GLY A 2 -17.57 2.52 14.82
C GLY A 2 -18.12 3.01 13.46
N LYS A 3 -19.19 3.82 13.44
CA LYS A 3 -19.79 4.30 12.18
C LYS A 3 -18.83 5.17 11.34
N ARG A 4 -18.07 6.06 11.99
CA ARG A 4 -17.11 6.94 11.31
C ARG A 4 -15.92 6.18 10.70
N ALA A 5 -15.42 5.15 11.38
CA ALA A 5 -14.33 4.31 10.87
C ALA A 5 -14.77 3.46 9.66
N ALA A 6 -15.97 2.87 9.74
CA ALA A 6 -16.55 2.11 8.64
C ALA A 6 -16.80 2.99 7.40
N GLU A 7 -17.32 4.21 7.58
CA GLU A 7 -17.50 5.14 6.47
C GLU A 7 -16.17 5.62 5.86
N TYR A 8 -15.14 5.81 6.68
CA TYR A 8 -13.79 6.16 6.20
C TYR A 8 -13.23 5.05 5.32
N PHE A 9 -13.28 3.81 5.81
CA PHE A 9 -12.86 2.63 5.04
C PHE A 9 -13.66 2.51 3.73
N HIS A 10 -14.98 2.70 3.77
CA HIS A 10 -15.80 2.57 2.57
C HIS A 10 -15.53 3.66 1.52
N ARG A 11 -15.24 4.89 1.96
CA ARG A 11 -14.80 5.98 1.08
C ARG A 11 -13.42 5.71 0.50
N GLN A 12 -12.46 5.30 1.35
CA GLN A 12 -11.11 4.95 0.92
C GLN A 12 -11.12 3.79 -0.06
N TRP A 13 -11.94 2.77 0.16
CA TRP A 13 -12.12 1.64 -0.74
C TRP A 13 -12.61 2.04 -2.13
N ARG A 14 -13.66 2.87 -2.21
CA ARG A 14 -14.19 3.33 -3.50
C ARG A 14 -13.13 4.10 -4.28
N HIS A 15 -12.40 4.99 -3.60
CA HIS A 15 -11.30 5.72 -4.21
C HIS A 15 -10.16 4.78 -4.65
N TYR A 16 -9.85 3.76 -3.86
CA TYR A 16 -8.81 2.77 -4.16
C TYR A 16 -9.10 1.99 -5.46
N GLU A 17 -10.34 1.56 -5.68
CA GLU A 17 -10.73 0.89 -6.91
C GLU A 17 -10.68 1.82 -8.14
N ASP A 18 -10.95 3.12 -7.96
CA ASP A 18 -10.96 4.11 -9.05
C ASP A 18 -9.54 4.55 -9.48
N CYS A 19 -8.56 4.49 -8.58
CA CYS A 19 -7.18 4.95 -8.85
C CYS A 19 -6.31 3.89 -9.55
N HIS A 20 -6.53 2.59 -9.29
CA HIS A 20 -5.65 1.50 -9.76
C HIS A 20 -5.90 1.06 -11.21
N HIS A 21 -5.71 1.99 -12.14
CA HIS A 21 -5.84 1.77 -13.58
C HIS A 21 -4.50 1.45 -14.28
N ASP A 22 -3.38 1.50 -13.57
CA ASP A 22 -2.08 1.15 -14.11
C ASP A 22 -1.61 -0.25 -13.63
N ARG A 23 -1.19 -1.06 -14.59
CA ARG A 23 -0.77 -2.45 -14.35
C ARG A 23 0.58 -2.51 -13.61
N THR A 24 1.46 -1.54 -13.83
CA THR A 24 2.73 -1.41 -13.13
C THR A 24 2.49 -1.03 -11.67
N ASN A 25 1.60 -0.07 -11.42
CA ASN A 25 1.22 0.31 -10.05
C ASN A 25 0.63 -0.89 -9.27
N LEU A 26 -0.29 -1.64 -9.89
CA LEU A 26 -0.87 -2.87 -9.30
C LEU A 26 0.18 -3.94 -8.97
N ALA A 27 1.21 -4.09 -9.80
CA ALA A 27 2.30 -5.04 -9.57
C ALA A 27 3.25 -4.56 -8.45
N LEU A 28 3.60 -3.27 -8.46
CA LEU A 28 4.46 -2.66 -7.43
C LEU A 28 3.81 -2.75 -6.05
N HIS A 29 2.51 -2.47 -5.94
CA HIS A 29 1.77 -2.59 -4.67
C HIS A 29 1.77 -4.03 -4.12
N MET A 30 1.61 -5.03 -5.00
CA MET A 30 1.64 -6.44 -4.60
C MET A 30 2.98 -6.87 -3.99
N LEU A 31 4.08 -6.24 -4.39
CA LEU A 31 5.41 -6.49 -3.83
C LEU A 31 5.71 -5.59 -2.61
N ALA A 32 5.32 -4.32 -2.69
CA ALA A 32 5.67 -3.33 -1.68
C ALA A 32 5.01 -3.62 -0.34
N LEU A 33 3.76 -4.08 -0.34
CA LEU A 33 3.03 -4.34 0.90
C LEU A 33 3.57 -5.48 1.76
N PRO A 34 3.79 -6.69 1.23
CA PRO A 34 4.38 -7.76 2.03
C PRO A 34 5.77 -7.37 2.51
N LEU A 35 6.56 -6.65 1.69
CA LEU A 35 7.86 -6.13 2.10
C LEU A 35 7.74 -5.12 3.25
N PHE A 36 6.79 -4.19 3.18
CA PHE A 36 6.51 -3.22 4.25
C PHE A 36 6.16 -3.93 5.56
N GLY A 37 5.22 -4.89 5.51
CA GLY A 37 4.80 -5.66 6.68
C GLY A 37 5.96 -6.44 7.32
N VAL A 38 6.75 -7.15 6.52
CA VAL A 38 7.94 -7.88 7.01
C VAL A 38 8.97 -6.92 7.60
N ALA A 39 9.26 -5.79 6.94
CA ALA A 39 10.21 -4.81 7.43
C ALA A 39 9.79 -4.22 8.79
N CYS A 40 8.50 -3.92 8.98
CA CYS A 40 7.98 -3.50 10.28
C CYS A 40 8.17 -4.57 11.35
N LEU A 41 7.87 -5.84 11.06
CA LEU A 41 8.06 -6.95 12.01
C LEU A 41 9.54 -7.14 12.37
N VAL A 42 10.43 -7.05 11.39
CA VAL A 42 11.89 -7.12 11.60
C VAL A 42 12.37 -5.97 12.48
N LEU A 43 11.92 -4.73 12.22
CA LEU A 43 12.28 -3.57 13.03
C LEU A 43 11.81 -3.71 14.49
N VAL A 44 10.57 -4.14 14.70
CA VAL A 44 10.04 -4.39 16.05
C VAL A 44 10.86 -5.48 16.75
N GLY A 45 11.14 -6.59 16.06
CA GLY A 45 11.97 -7.67 16.58
C GLY A 45 13.40 -7.21 16.93
N ALA A 46 14.02 -6.42 16.06
CA ALA A 46 15.35 -5.86 16.24
C ALA A 46 15.43 -4.98 17.50
N LEU A 47 14.42 -4.16 17.76
CA LEU A 47 14.37 -3.32 18.97
C LEU A 47 14.23 -4.15 20.24
N VAL A 48 13.41 -5.21 20.22
CA VAL A 48 13.23 -6.12 21.37
C VAL A 48 14.52 -6.90 21.65
N GLN A 49 15.18 -7.38 20.60
CA GLN A 49 16.38 -8.21 20.69
C GLN A 49 17.68 -7.38 20.80
N ARG A 50 17.59 -6.05 20.59
CA ARG A 50 18.73 -5.12 20.48
C ARG A 50 19.72 -5.53 19.38
N ASP A 51 19.21 -6.06 18.28
CA ASP A 51 19.99 -6.52 17.14
C ASP A 51 20.19 -5.39 16.12
N LEU A 52 21.42 -4.88 16.03
CA LEU A 52 21.76 -3.79 15.11
C LEU A 52 21.71 -4.20 13.63
N LEU A 53 22.05 -5.44 13.30
CA LEU A 53 22.02 -5.91 11.91
C LEU A 53 20.56 -6.01 11.45
N ALA A 54 19.70 -6.62 12.27
CA ALA A 54 18.27 -6.69 11.99
C ALA A 54 17.64 -5.29 11.89
N LEU A 55 18.11 -4.32 12.70
CA LEU A 55 17.65 -2.93 12.64
C LEU A 55 18.00 -2.29 11.28
N VAL A 56 19.23 -2.47 10.80
CA VAL A 56 19.68 -1.96 9.49
C VAL A 56 18.91 -2.62 8.35
N LEU A 57 18.80 -3.95 8.36
CA LEU A 57 18.08 -4.70 7.32
C LEU A 57 16.59 -4.34 7.28
N GLY A 58 15.95 -4.21 8.46
CA GLY A 58 14.57 -3.74 8.57
C GLY A 58 14.40 -2.31 8.04
N GLY A 59 15.35 -1.41 8.34
CA GLY A 59 15.35 -0.05 7.82
C GLY A 59 15.48 0.02 6.30
N LEU A 60 16.39 -0.77 5.72
CA LEU A 60 16.53 -0.89 4.26
C LEU A 60 15.28 -1.48 3.60
N GLY A 61 14.69 -2.51 4.20
CA GLY A 61 13.44 -3.11 3.71
C GLY A 61 12.28 -2.12 3.73
N LEU A 62 12.16 -1.33 4.81
CA LEU A 62 11.14 -0.29 4.93
C LEU A 62 11.33 0.81 3.87
N ALA A 63 12.57 1.27 3.68
CA ALA A 63 12.90 2.26 2.66
C ALA A 63 12.58 1.76 1.25
N ALA A 64 12.92 0.52 0.94
CA ALA A 64 12.61 -0.11 -0.34
C ALA A 64 11.09 -0.22 -0.57
N ALA A 65 10.33 -0.63 0.44
CA ALA A 65 8.87 -0.71 0.35
C ALA A 65 8.24 0.66 0.06
N LEU A 66 8.66 1.70 0.78
CA LEU A 66 8.19 3.07 0.56
C LEU A 66 8.55 3.58 -0.84
N ALA A 67 9.75 3.26 -1.33
CA ALA A 67 10.16 3.63 -2.69
C ALA A 67 9.31 2.95 -3.77
N LEU A 68 8.95 1.68 -3.59
CA LEU A 68 8.05 0.95 -4.50
C LEU A 68 6.64 1.55 -4.51
N ILE A 69 6.08 1.90 -3.35
CA ILE A 69 4.77 2.58 -3.24
C ILE A 69 4.82 3.94 -3.94
N ALA A 70 5.83 4.75 -3.63
CA ALA A 70 6.01 6.07 -4.25
C ALA A 70 6.17 5.96 -5.77
N GLN A 71 6.93 4.98 -6.26
CA GLN A 71 7.09 4.75 -7.69
C GLN A 71 5.78 4.32 -8.35
N GLY A 72 4.96 3.52 -7.69
CA GLY A 72 3.61 3.17 -8.14
C GLY A 72 2.73 4.40 -8.32
N HIS A 73 2.68 5.28 -7.33
CA HIS A 73 1.86 6.51 -7.35
C HIS A 73 2.29 7.49 -8.44
N ARG A 74 3.58 7.53 -8.79
CA ARG A 74 4.08 8.36 -9.91
C ARG A 74 3.45 7.99 -11.25
N PHE A 75 3.01 6.75 -11.45
CA PHE A 75 2.32 6.34 -12.67
C PHE A 75 0.85 6.78 -12.72
N GLU A 76 0.28 7.22 -11.60
CA GLU A 76 -1.15 7.57 -11.49
C GLU A 76 -1.43 9.07 -11.49
N SER A 77 -0.42 9.92 -11.76
CA SER A 77 -0.53 11.37 -12.08
C SER A 77 -1.50 12.20 -11.22
N GLY A 78 -0.96 12.98 -10.27
CA GLY A 78 -1.67 14.15 -9.71
C GLY A 78 -1.82 14.23 -8.19
N SER A 79 -1.00 13.54 -7.40
CA SER A 79 -1.05 13.67 -5.94
C SER A 79 -0.54 15.05 -5.50
N ASP A 80 -1.45 16.00 -5.23
CA ASP A 80 -1.14 17.21 -4.47
C ASP A 80 -0.51 16.76 -3.12
N PRO A 81 0.66 17.28 -2.71
CA PRO A 81 1.24 16.97 -1.40
C PRO A 81 0.29 17.17 -0.22
N ARG A 82 -0.75 18.01 -0.38
CA ARG A 82 -1.80 18.27 0.62
C ARG A 82 -2.98 17.30 0.54
N HIS A 83 -2.97 16.35 -0.39
CA HIS A 83 -4.05 15.38 -0.53
C HIS A 83 -4.10 14.46 0.71
N PRO A 84 -5.30 14.10 1.22
CA PRO A 84 -5.47 13.27 2.42
C PRO A 84 -4.77 11.90 2.37
N GLU A 85 -4.45 11.43 1.16
CA GLU A 85 -3.74 10.18 0.90
C GLU A 85 -2.30 10.17 1.43
N ASN A 86 -1.68 11.34 1.61
CA ASN A 86 -0.31 11.47 2.14
C ASN A 86 -0.26 11.44 3.68
N SER A 87 -1.38 11.17 4.36
CA SER A 87 -1.43 11.13 5.82
C SER A 87 -1.03 9.75 6.37
N LEU A 88 -0.31 9.72 7.51
CA LEU A 88 0.08 8.47 8.16
C LEU A 88 -1.11 7.54 8.47
N PRO A 89 -2.28 8.02 8.94
CA PRO A 89 -3.44 7.17 9.14
C PRO A 89 -3.97 6.56 7.83
N HIS A 90 -3.95 7.32 6.74
CA HIS A 90 -4.36 6.81 5.43
C HIS A 90 -3.45 5.68 4.98
N LEU A 91 -2.13 5.90 5.06
CA LEU A 91 -1.13 4.87 4.78
C LEU A 91 -1.37 3.62 5.62
N LEU A 92 -1.52 3.75 6.94
CA LEU A 92 -1.74 2.57 7.80
C LEU A 92 -3.04 1.82 7.45
N VAL A 93 -4.14 2.53 7.24
CA VAL A 93 -5.42 1.89 6.86
C VAL A 93 -5.30 1.23 5.49
N GLU A 94 -4.62 1.87 4.55
CA GLU A 94 -4.40 1.33 3.22
C GLU A 94 -3.60 0.03 3.26
N GLN A 95 -2.46 0.09 3.96
CA GLN A 95 -1.47 -0.98 3.97
C GLN A 95 -1.96 -2.20 4.78
N PHE A 96 -2.71 -1.98 5.87
CA PHE A 96 -3.14 -3.07 6.76
C PHE A 96 -4.58 -3.55 6.56
N LEU A 97 -5.47 -2.72 6.00
CA LEU A 97 -6.90 -3.06 5.87
C LEU A 97 -7.35 -3.04 4.42
N THR A 98 -7.19 -1.91 3.73
CA THR A 98 -7.76 -1.69 2.39
C THR A 98 -7.15 -2.63 1.37
N PHE A 99 -5.82 -2.69 1.25
CA PHE A 99 -5.20 -3.52 0.24
C PHE A 99 -5.30 -5.03 0.50
N PRO A 100 -5.09 -5.54 1.73
CA PRO A 100 -5.35 -6.95 1.99
C PRO A 100 -6.77 -7.35 1.57
N TRP A 101 -7.77 -6.51 1.89
CA TRP A 101 -9.13 -6.71 1.44
C TRP A 101 -9.28 -6.62 -0.11
N PHE A 102 -8.53 -5.73 -0.75
CA PHE A 102 -8.48 -5.57 -2.22
C PHE A 102 -7.98 -6.82 -2.94
N VAL A 103 -6.97 -7.46 -2.39
CA VAL A 103 -6.44 -8.72 -2.91
C VAL A 103 -7.41 -9.86 -2.62
N LEU A 104 -7.89 -9.99 -1.37
CA LEU A 104 -8.72 -11.11 -0.93
C LEU A 104 -10.11 -11.13 -1.56
N SER A 105 -10.72 -9.95 -1.81
CA SER A 105 -12.02 -9.82 -2.50
C SER A 105 -11.94 -10.08 -4.01
N GLY A 106 -10.75 -10.34 -4.54
CA GLY A 106 -10.50 -10.51 -5.97
C GLY A 106 -10.59 -9.22 -6.79
N ALA A 107 -10.77 -8.06 -6.16
CA ALA A 107 -10.80 -6.75 -6.82
C ALA A 107 -9.50 -6.50 -7.62
N TRP A 108 -8.35 -6.86 -7.05
CA TRP A 108 -7.06 -6.82 -7.75
C TRP A 108 -7.07 -7.56 -9.10
N ARG A 109 -7.62 -8.79 -9.14
CA ARG A 109 -7.68 -9.58 -10.38
C ARG A 109 -8.62 -8.95 -11.42
N ARG A 110 -9.71 -8.30 -10.98
CA ARG A 110 -10.63 -7.58 -11.87
C ARG A 110 -9.95 -6.34 -12.46
N ALA A 111 -9.27 -5.54 -11.63
CA ALA A 111 -8.51 -4.37 -12.05
C ALA A 111 -7.39 -4.75 -13.05
N TRP A 112 -6.63 -5.81 -12.75
CA TRP A 112 -5.59 -6.34 -13.62
C TRP A 112 -6.11 -6.71 -15.02
N LYS A 113 -7.26 -7.41 -15.09
CA LYS A 113 -7.91 -7.76 -16.37
C LYS A 113 -8.45 -6.54 -17.10
N ALA A 114 -8.97 -5.54 -16.38
CA ALA A 114 -9.47 -4.31 -16.99
C ALA A 114 -8.35 -3.49 -17.64
N CYS A 115 -7.19 -3.39 -16.99
CA CYS A 115 -6.00 -2.74 -17.56
C CYS A 115 -5.51 -3.46 -18.82
N GLN A 116 -5.58 -4.79 -18.83
CA GLN A 116 -5.15 -5.61 -19.97
C GLN A 116 -6.01 -5.35 -21.22
N ARG A 117 -7.34 -5.27 -21.06
CA ARG A 117 -8.26 -4.96 -22.17
C ARG A 117 -8.11 -3.56 -22.76
N LYS A 118 -7.58 -2.58 -22.00
CA LYS A 118 -7.33 -1.21 -22.52
C LYS A 118 -6.08 -1.11 -23.39
N ARG A 119 -5.23 -2.15 -23.42
CA ARG A 119 -3.95 -2.17 -24.14
C ARG A 119 -4.02 -2.96 -25.45
N GLU A 120 -5.11 -3.71 -25.65
CA GLU A 120 -5.46 -4.43 -26.89
C GLU A 120 -6.33 -3.53 -27.78
#